data_AF-A0AAF5D2C4-F1
#
_entry.id   AF-A0AAF5D2C4-F1
#
_cell.length_a   1.000
_cell.length_b   1.000
_cell.length_c   1.000
_cell.angle_alpha   90.00
_cell.angle_beta   90.00
_cell.angle_gamma   90.00
#
_symmetry.space_group_name_H-M   'P 1'
#
loop_
_entity.id
_entity.type
_entity.pdbx_description
1 polymer ?
#
loop_
_entity_poly.entity_id
_entity_poly.type
_entity_poly.pdbx_seq_one_letter_code
_entity_poly.pdbx_strand_id
1 'polypeptide(L)'
;MLSNSVTGIHLIFIVEEYITFKIPQIGFFENFYINIFPKYLISGICYTYSIAQIIFSSLTGITITLNRFIAIKYPTKYKHIWSSWRLILLCTWPLLISVPVFIIFYKKELEYGLISNGSITVYYKDFYLNHLIWQILVIIHSIGLCINITLNVILIYTIKTSDILGKIKNIDKKKEMRLEISLARFAVVYCTFFTILVCVEIAIIISMKNEAYYVIENIFTSYAFIQSVVIFFTPYTLLYLSSDFRKKFLFFIGCSKLYYLGNKNKTSVKTIQTSTNALRRKITFLKN
;
A
#
# COMPACT_ATOMS: atom_id res chain seq x y z
N MET A 1 -0.54 7.23 16.53
CA MET A 1 -0.69 5.87 17.09
C MET A 1 -0.86 4.81 16.00
N LEU A 2 -1.59 5.07 14.90
CA LEU A 2 -1.60 4.22 13.69
C LEU A 2 -0.25 4.12 12.94
N SER A 3 0.71 4.99 13.22
CA SER A 3 1.99 5.03 12.50
C SER A 3 2.95 3.88 12.83
N ASN A 4 2.85 3.23 14.00
CA ASN A 4 3.87 2.26 14.44
C ASN A 4 3.47 0.80 14.22
N SER A 5 2.16 0.48 14.24
CA SER A 5 1.67 -0.87 13.92
C SER A 5 1.63 -1.11 12.41
N VAL A 6 1.28 -0.07 11.64
CA VAL A 6 1.21 -0.12 10.17
C VAL A 6 2.61 -0.28 9.58
N THR A 7 3.65 0.32 10.17
CA THR A 7 5.03 0.15 9.70
C THR A 7 5.57 -1.27 9.86
N GLY A 8 5.16 -2.00 10.90
CA GLY A 8 5.60 -3.38 11.12
C GLY A 8 5.04 -4.33 10.07
N ILE A 9 3.73 -4.22 9.79
CA ILE A 9 3.05 -5.05 8.78
C ILE A 9 3.63 -4.78 7.39
N HIS A 10 3.91 -3.52 7.05
CA HIS A 10 4.55 -3.20 5.77
C HIS A 10 5.98 -3.75 5.65
N LEU A 11 6.76 -3.81 6.74
CA LEU A 11 8.10 -4.38 6.70
C LEU A 11 8.06 -5.90 6.50
N ILE A 12 7.14 -6.60 7.18
CA ILE A 12 6.91 -8.03 6.96
C ILE A 12 6.50 -8.29 5.52
N PHE A 13 5.56 -7.51 4.99
CA PHE A 13 5.15 -7.60 3.60
C PHE A 13 6.29 -7.36 2.61
N ILE A 14 7.13 -6.35 2.83
CA ILE A 14 8.29 -6.10 1.96
C ILE A 14 9.25 -7.30 2.00
N VAL A 15 9.60 -7.79 3.20
CA VAL A 15 10.50 -8.94 3.32
C VAL A 15 9.92 -10.18 2.63
N GLU A 16 8.63 -10.43 2.84
CA GLU A 16 7.91 -11.55 2.23
C GLU A 16 7.82 -11.41 0.70
N GLU A 17 7.47 -10.24 0.17
CA GLU A 17 7.43 -9.97 -1.27
C GLU A 17 8.81 -10.19 -1.94
N TYR A 18 9.89 -9.81 -1.26
CA TYR A 18 11.25 -10.01 -1.77
C TYR A 18 11.65 -11.48 -1.80
N ILE A 19 11.37 -12.23 -0.73
CA ILE A 19 11.66 -13.67 -0.64
C ILE A 19 10.80 -14.45 -1.65
N THR A 20 9.49 -14.18 -1.70
CA THR A 20 8.54 -14.97 -2.49
C THR A 20 8.62 -14.66 -3.98
N PHE A 21 8.82 -13.39 -4.36
CA PHE A 21 8.71 -12.94 -5.75
C PHE A 21 10.00 -12.31 -6.29
N LYS A 22 10.53 -11.27 -5.65
CA LYS A 22 11.55 -10.42 -6.31
C LYS A 22 12.89 -11.14 -6.54
N ILE A 23 13.40 -11.86 -5.55
CA ILE A 23 14.63 -12.65 -5.69
C ILE A 23 14.47 -13.76 -6.75
N PRO A 24 13.41 -14.60 -6.69
CA PRO A 24 13.19 -15.62 -7.73
C PRO A 24 12.95 -15.02 -9.12
N GLN A 25 12.26 -13.88 -9.23
CA GLN A 25 12.03 -13.20 -10.52
C GLN A 25 13.33 -12.69 -11.18
N ILE A 26 14.39 -12.46 -10.41
CA ILE A 26 15.73 -12.13 -10.96
C ILE A 26 16.45 -13.39 -11.47
N GLY A 27 16.01 -14.59 -11.06
CA GLY A 27 16.65 -15.87 -11.40
C GLY A 27 17.72 -16.30 -10.40
N PHE A 28 17.77 -15.69 -9.21
CA PHE A 28 18.74 -16.08 -8.18
C PHE A 28 18.28 -17.28 -7.35
N PHE A 29 19.23 -18.11 -6.94
CA PHE A 29 19.03 -19.30 -6.09
C PHE A 29 18.03 -20.31 -6.67
N GLU A 30 18.13 -20.61 -7.95
CA GLU A 30 17.21 -21.52 -8.68
C GLU A 30 16.93 -22.84 -7.94
N ASN A 31 17.98 -23.59 -7.57
CA ASN A 31 17.81 -24.85 -6.86
C ASN A 31 17.08 -24.69 -5.51
N PHE A 32 17.28 -23.57 -4.82
CA PHE A 32 16.56 -23.30 -3.57
C PHE A 32 15.07 -23.07 -3.86
N TYR A 33 14.73 -22.19 -4.79
CA TYR A 33 13.34 -21.85 -5.07
C TYR A 33 12.56 -22.96 -5.77
N ILE A 34 13.19 -23.74 -6.67
CA ILE A 34 12.51 -24.81 -7.40
C ILE A 34 12.42 -26.09 -6.55
N ASN A 35 13.50 -26.50 -5.88
CA ASN A 35 13.58 -27.84 -5.27
C ASN A 35 13.46 -27.88 -3.75
N ILE A 36 13.73 -26.78 -3.05
CA ILE A 36 13.83 -26.77 -1.58
C ILE A 36 12.67 -26.00 -0.96
N PHE A 37 12.48 -24.73 -1.30
CA PHE A 37 11.49 -23.83 -0.71
C PHE A 37 10.03 -24.32 -0.83
N PRO A 38 9.57 -24.85 -1.98
CA PRO A 38 8.17 -25.26 -2.16
C PRO A 38 7.78 -26.44 -1.28
N LYS A 39 8.76 -27.22 -0.79
CA LYS A 39 8.53 -28.36 0.11
C LYS A 39 8.14 -27.92 1.53
N TYR A 40 8.41 -26.67 1.90
CA TYR A 40 8.07 -26.15 3.20
C TYR A 40 6.73 -25.41 3.16
N LEU A 41 5.89 -25.62 4.19
CA LEU A 41 4.63 -24.91 4.39
C LEU A 41 4.79 -23.37 4.37
N ILE A 42 5.97 -22.87 4.76
CA ILE A 42 6.23 -21.43 4.78
C ILE A 42 6.13 -20.79 3.40
N SER A 43 6.45 -21.52 2.31
CA SER A 43 6.27 -21.01 0.94
C SER A 43 4.79 -20.70 0.66
N GLY A 44 3.90 -21.65 0.98
CA GLY A 44 2.44 -21.53 0.93
C GLY A 44 1.93 -20.34 1.73
N ILE A 45 2.39 -20.21 2.97
CA ILE A 45 2.04 -19.09 3.87
C ILE A 45 2.45 -17.75 3.26
N CYS A 46 3.70 -17.62 2.79
CA CYS A 46 4.22 -16.39 2.23
C CYS A 46 3.44 -15.97 0.98
N TYR A 47 3.35 -16.83 -0.03
CA TYR A 47 2.62 -16.53 -1.27
C TYR A 47 1.16 -16.14 -1.01
N THR A 48 0.46 -16.91 -0.18
CA THR A 48 -0.94 -16.62 0.17
C THR A 48 -1.06 -15.31 0.94
N TYR A 49 -0.14 -15.04 1.87
CA TYR A 49 -0.09 -13.79 2.61
C TYR A 49 0.10 -12.60 1.68
N SER A 50 0.97 -12.70 0.68
CA SER A 50 1.18 -11.65 -0.31
C SER A 50 -0.10 -11.31 -1.05
N ILE A 51 -0.82 -12.32 -1.56
CA ILE A 51 -2.10 -12.14 -2.25
C ILE A 51 -3.14 -11.52 -1.31
N ALA A 52 -3.26 -12.04 -0.08
CA ALA A 52 -4.18 -11.51 0.92
C ALA A 52 -3.86 -10.06 1.30
N GLN A 53 -2.57 -9.69 1.35
CA GLN A 53 -2.10 -8.35 1.66
C GLN A 53 -2.36 -7.38 0.50
N ILE A 54 -2.25 -7.84 -0.74
CA ILE A 54 -2.64 -7.08 -1.94
C ILE A 54 -4.15 -6.76 -1.89
N ILE A 55 -4.98 -7.76 -1.60
CA ILE A 55 -6.44 -7.60 -1.39
C ILE A 55 -6.71 -6.61 -0.24
N PHE A 56 -6.05 -6.79 0.90
CA PHE A 56 -6.20 -5.90 2.05
C PHE A 56 -5.85 -4.45 1.71
N SER A 57 -4.76 -4.25 0.96
CA SER A 57 -4.27 -2.92 0.58
C SER A 57 -5.22 -2.21 -0.38
N SER A 58 -5.76 -2.92 -1.39
CA SER A 58 -6.72 -2.33 -2.34
C SER A 58 -8.04 -1.93 -1.67
N LEU A 59 -8.56 -2.77 -0.76
CA LEU A 59 -9.76 -2.51 0.02
C LEU A 59 -9.56 -1.37 1.03
N THR A 60 -8.38 -1.27 1.66
CA THR A 60 -8.03 -0.16 2.54
C THR A 60 -8.06 1.19 1.80
N GLY A 61 -7.79 1.19 0.48
CA GLY A 61 -7.94 2.37 -0.37
C GLY A 61 -9.34 2.99 -0.33
N ILE A 62 -10.38 2.18 -0.19
CA ILE A 62 -11.77 2.64 -0.06
C ILE A 62 -11.96 3.41 1.26
N THR A 63 -11.46 2.85 2.37
CA THR A 63 -11.50 3.50 3.69
C THR A 63 -10.79 4.86 3.65
N ILE A 64 -9.64 4.95 2.97
CA ILE A 64 -8.87 6.20 2.83
C ILE A 64 -9.66 7.22 2.00
N THR A 65 -10.25 6.82 0.88
CA THR A 65 -11.05 7.73 0.04
C THR A 65 -12.29 8.23 0.80
N LEU A 66 -12.97 7.34 1.52
CA LEU A 66 -14.12 7.69 2.37
C LEU A 66 -13.72 8.64 3.50
N ASN A 67 -12.56 8.41 4.14
CA ASN A 67 -12.01 9.29 5.16
C ASN A 67 -11.86 10.72 4.65
N ARG A 68 -11.21 10.89 3.49
CA ARG A 68 -11.02 12.18 2.85
C ARG A 68 -12.34 12.83 2.46
N PHE A 69 -13.27 12.06 1.89
CA PHE A 69 -14.58 12.56 1.52
C PHE A 69 -15.33 13.14 2.73
N ILE A 70 -15.34 12.42 3.86
CA ILE A 70 -15.98 12.90 5.09
C ILE A 70 -15.27 14.12 5.66
N ALA A 71 -13.92 14.14 5.63
CA ALA A 71 -13.14 15.29 6.11
C ALA A 71 -13.47 16.58 5.34
N ILE A 72 -13.66 16.46 4.03
CA ILE A 72 -13.93 17.59 3.13
C ILE A 72 -15.40 17.99 3.17
N LYS A 73 -16.34 17.04 3.06
CA LYS A 73 -17.78 17.33 2.97
C LYS A 73 -18.41 17.64 4.33
N TYR A 74 -17.99 16.96 5.40
CA TYR A 74 -18.60 17.05 6.72
C TYR A 74 -17.56 17.29 7.83
N PRO A 75 -16.81 18.41 7.79
CA PRO A 75 -15.73 18.67 8.74
C PRO A 75 -16.21 18.70 10.20
N THR A 76 -17.43 19.16 10.46
CA THR A 76 -18.03 19.21 11.82
C THR A 76 -18.40 17.84 12.36
N LYS A 77 -18.71 16.87 11.48
CA LYS A 77 -19.07 15.49 11.86
C LYS A 77 -17.88 14.52 11.78
N TYR A 78 -16.75 14.95 11.20
CA TYR A 78 -15.58 14.10 10.96
C TYR A 78 -15.13 13.36 12.23
N LYS A 79 -14.94 14.10 13.35
CA LYS A 79 -14.52 13.52 14.63
C LYS A 79 -15.51 12.48 15.17
N HIS A 80 -16.81 12.67 14.95
CA HIS A 80 -17.83 11.72 15.41
C HIS A 80 -17.89 10.45 14.57
N ILE A 81 -17.58 10.54 13.27
CA ILE A 81 -17.56 9.37 12.38
C ILE A 81 -16.26 8.57 12.59
N TRP A 82 -15.13 9.26 12.71
CA TRP A 82 -13.79 8.66 12.85
C TRP A 82 -13.33 8.55 14.31
N SER A 83 -14.23 8.17 15.22
CA SER A 83 -13.91 7.93 16.63
C SER A 83 -14.36 6.57 17.13
N SER A 84 -13.72 6.13 18.22
CA SER A 84 -14.12 4.97 19.03
C SER A 84 -14.21 3.67 18.21
N TRP A 85 -15.20 2.82 18.49
CA TRP A 85 -15.40 1.54 17.82
C TRP A 85 -15.65 1.65 16.31
N ARG A 86 -16.21 2.78 15.83
CA ARG A 86 -16.47 3.01 14.40
C ARG A 86 -15.19 3.10 13.60
N LEU A 87 -14.16 3.76 14.16
CA LEU A 87 -12.83 3.81 13.57
C LEU A 87 -12.23 2.41 13.43
N ILE A 88 -12.35 1.60 14.49
CA ILE A 88 -11.84 0.22 14.48
C ILE A 88 -12.52 -0.55 13.35
N LEU A 89 -13.86 -0.54 13.29
CA LEU A 89 -14.62 -1.23 12.25
C LEU A 89 -14.25 -0.76 10.83
N LEU A 90 -14.16 0.55 10.60
CA LEU A 90 -13.78 1.11 9.29
C LEU A 90 -12.34 0.81 8.89
N CYS A 91 -11.44 0.55 9.84
CA CYS A 91 -10.06 0.17 9.55
C CYS A 91 -9.87 -1.34 9.44
N THR A 92 -10.67 -2.16 10.13
CA THR A 92 -10.50 -3.62 10.17
C THR A 92 -11.37 -4.37 9.18
N TRP A 93 -12.42 -3.77 8.61
CA TRP A 93 -13.29 -4.46 7.66
C TRP A 93 -12.57 -5.10 6.46
N PRO A 94 -11.44 -4.59 5.91
CA PRO A 94 -10.74 -5.27 4.83
C PRO A 94 -10.22 -6.66 5.25
N LEU A 95 -9.91 -6.84 6.55
CA LEU A 95 -9.51 -8.14 7.11
C LEU A 95 -10.63 -9.17 7.05
N LEU A 96 -11.90 -8.75 7.09
CA LEU A 96 -13.04 -9.65 6.95
C LEU A 96 -13.10 -10.31 5.57
N ILE A 97 -12.37 -9.78 4.57
CA ILE A 97 -12.26 -10.36 3.23
C ILE A 97 -10.89 -11.03 3.04
N SER A 98 -9.80 -10.35 3.41
CA SER A 98 -8.45 -10.89 3.17
C SER A 98 -8.12 -12.11 4.04
N VAL A 99 -8.58 -12.15 5.29
CA VAL A 99 -8.29 -13.27 6.21
C VAL A 99 -8.98 -14.56 5.78
N PRO A 100 -10.27 -14.58 5.38
CA PRO A 100 -10.88 -15.79 4.82
C PRO A 100 -10.13 -16.31 3.58
N VAL A 101 -9.73 -15.43 2.65
CA VAL A 101 -8.92 -15.84 1.49
C VAL A 101 -7.62 -16.49 1.95
N PHE A 102 -6.93 -15.89 2.92
CA PHE A 102 -5.71 -16.49 3.49
C PHE A 102 -5.96 -17.88 4.09
N ILE A 103 -6.98 -18.03 4.94
CA ILE A 103 -7.29 -19.28 5.65
C ILE A 103 -7.62 -20.43 4.67
N ILE A 104 -8.26 -20.13 3.54
CA ILE A 104 -8.64 -21.14 2.54
C ILE A 104 -7.41 -21.69 1.80
N PHE A 105 -6.42 -20.84 1.52
CA PHE A 105 -5.33 -21.16 0.58
C PHE A 105 -3.95 -21.41 1.23
N TYR A 106 -3.69 -20.98 2.47
CA TYR A 106 -2.32 -20.99 3.04
C TYR A 106 -1.63 -22.37 3.16
N LYS A 107 -2.41 -23.45 3.14
CA LYS A 107 -1.92 -24.85 3.22
C LYS A 107 -1.77 -25.52 1.86
N LYS A 108 -2.10 -24.84 0.76
CA LYS A 108 -2.06 -25.43 -0.58
C LYS A 108 -0.63 -25.51 -1.09
N GLU A 109 -0.33 -26.57 -1.82
CA GLU A 109 0.99 -26.81 -2.40
C GLU A 109 1.30 -25.78 -3.49
N LEU A 110 2.53 -25.27 -3.48
CA LEU A 110 3.06 -24.37 -4.48
C LEU A 110 4.10 -25.06 -5.33
N GLU A 111 4.32 -24.47 -6.51
CA GLU A 111 5.41 -24.82 -7.39
C GLU A 111 6.07 -23.53 -7.89
N TYR A 112 7.39 -23.61 -8.11
CA TYR A 112 8.19 -22.54 -8.66
C TYR A 112 8.72 -23.01 -10.01
N GLY A 113 8.30 -22.34 -11.08
CA GLY A 113 8.69 -22.68 -12.46
C GLY A 113 9.70 -21.69 -13.04
N LEU A 114 10.68 -22.22 -13.78
CA LEU A 114 11.64 -21.42 -14.54
C LEU A 114 11.02 -20.96 -15.87
N ILE A 115 11.07 -19.66 -16.12
CA ILE A 115 10.61 -18.99 -17.34
C ILE A 115 11.76 -18.92 -18.36
N SER A 116 11.43 -18.79 -19.64
CA SER A 116 12.41 -18.71 -20.75
C SER A 116 13.47 -17.60 -20.59
N ASN A 117 13.20 -16.55 -19.81
CA ASN A 117 14.11 -15.44 -19.55
C ASN A 117 15.01 -15.65 -18.31
N GLY A 118 14.96 -16.83 -17.69
CA GLY A 118 15.70 -17.18 -16.47
C GLY A 118 15.03 -16.74 -15.17
N SER A 119 13.89 -16.06 -15.23
CA SER A 119 13.11 -15.70 -14.03
C SER A 119 12.36 -16.92 -13.49
N ILE A 120 12.09 -16.93 -12.18
CA ILE A 120 11.34 -17.98 -11.52
C ILE A 120 10.02 -17.39 -11.04
N THR A 121 8.91 -18.06 -11.36
CA THR A 121 7.57 -17.65 -10.92
C THR A 121 6.91 -18.70 -10.06
N VAL A 122 6.12 -18.23 -9.09
CA VAL A 122 5.40 -19.06 -8.13
C VAL A 122 3.91 -19.13 -8.47
N TYR A 123 3.34 -20.32 -8.37
CA TYR A 123 1.93 -20.58 -8.58
C TYR A 123 1.46 -21.74 -7.71
N TYR A 124 0.14 -21.86 -7.50
CA TYR A 124 -0.41 -23.09 -6.91
C TYR A 124 -0.24 -24.25 -7.88
N LYS A 125 0.28 -25.37 -7.38
CA LYS A 125 0.53 -26.58 -8.17
C LYS A 125 -0.74 -27.11 -8.85
N ASP A 126 -1.88 -26.99 -8.18
CA ASP A 126 -3.19 -27.25 -8.79
C ASP A 126 -3.60 -26.06 -9.67
N PHE A 127 -3.65 -26.29 -10.98
CA PHE A 127 -4.04 -25.29 -11.98
C PHE A 127 -5.42 -24.67 -11.69
N TYR A 128 -6.38 -25.47 -11.20
CA TYR A 128 -7.71 -24.96 -10.86
C TYR A 128 -7.63 -23.99 -9.69
N LEU A 129 -6.84 -24.31 -8.65
CA LEU A 129 -6.64 -23.40 -7.50
C LEU A 129 -5.90 -22.14 -7.91
N ASN A 130 -4.91 -22.25 -8.80
CA ASN A 130 -4.19 -21.11 -9.34
C ASN A 130 -5.13 -20.18 -10.11
N HIS A 131 -5.94 -20.72 -11.02
CA HIS A 131 -6.93 -19.94 -11.74
C HIS A 131 -7.97 -19.31 -10.80
N LEU A 132 -8.46 -20.06 -9.81
CA LEU A 132 -9.44 -19.60 -8.83
C LEU A 132 -8.93 -18.42 -7.99
N ILE A 133 -7.68 -18.46 -7.51
CA ILE A 133 -7.14 -17.35 -6.71
C ILE A 133 -7.02 -16.07 -7.53
N TRP A 134 -6.60 -16.17 -8.80
CA TRP A 134 -6.52 -15.04 -9.71
C TRP A 134 -7.90 -14.46 -10.02
N GLN A 135 -8.90 -15.32 -10.20
CA GLN A 135 -10.29 -14.87 -10.36
C GLN A 135 -10.81 -14.13 -9.12
N ILE A 136 -10.58 -14.66 -7.92
CA ILE A 136 -10.96 -14.00 -6.65
C ILE A 136 -10.29 -12.63 -6.56
N LEU A 137 -8.98 -12.55 -6.85
CA LEU A 137 -8.21 -11.32 -6.82
C LEU A 137 -8.81 -10.28 -7.78
N VAL A 138 -9.01 -10.64 -9.04
CA VAL A 138 -9.56 -9.74 -10.08
C VAL A 138 -10.96 -9.27 -9.72
N ILE A 139 -11.83 -10.14 -9.21
CA ILE A 139 -13.19 -9.77 -8.81
C ILE A 139 -13.13 -8.73 -7.67
N ILE A 140 -12.34 -8.99 -6.63
CA ILE A 140 -12.22 -8.08 -5.49
C ILE A 140 -11.61 -6.75 -5.93
N HIS A 141 -10.56 -6.78 -6.74
CA HIS A 141 -9.91 -5.58 -7.26
C HIS A 141 -10.83 -4.77 -8.18
N SER A 142 -11.60 -5.43 -9.05
CA SER A 142 -12.56 -4.76 -9.92
C SER A 142 -13.66 -4.06 -9.12
N ILE A 143 -14.23 -4.74 -8.12
CA ILE A 143 -15.23 -4.14 -7.22
C ILE A 143 -14.60 -2.97 -6.45
N GLY A 144 -13.40 -3.16 -5.90
CA GLY A 144 -12.70 -2.12 -5.15
C GLY A 144 -12.32 -0.91 -6.02
N LEU A 145 -11.92 -1.13 -7.27
CA LEU A 145 -11.63 -0.10 -8.25
C LEU A 145 -12.89 0.70 -8.59
N CYS A 146 -14.01 0.02 -8.90
CA CYS A 146 -15.29 0.68 -9.17
C CYS A 146 -15.72 1.59 -8.02
N ILE A 147 -15.71 1.09 -6.79
CA ILE A 147 -16.05 1.88 -5.59
C ILE A 147 -15.11 3.08 -5.44
N ASN A 148 -13.79 2.87 -5.57
CA ASN A 148 -12.81 3.94 -5.46
C ASN A 148 -12.99 5.01 -6.55
N ILE A 149 -13.26 4.63 -7.80
CA ILE A 149 -13.52 5.58 -8.89
C ILE A 149 -14.77 6.41 -8.56
N THR A 150 -15.87 5.77 -8.19
CA THR A 150 -17.11 6.48 -7.81
C THR A 150 -16.88 7.45 -6.66
N LEU A 151 -16.20 7.03 -5.59
CA LEU A 151 -15.90 7.89 -4.44
C LEU A 151 -14.97 9.06 -4.81
N ASN A 152 -13.94 8.83 -5.63
CA ASN A 152 -13.03 9.89 -6.07
C ASN A 152 -13.73 10.90 -6.99
N VAL A 153 -14.62 10.46 -7.88
CA VAL A 153 -15.44 11.36 -8.71
C VAL A 153 -16.33 12.24 -7.83
N ILE A 154 -17.03 11.66 -6.86
CA ILE A 154 -17.86 12.39 -5.90
C ILE A 154 -17.01 13.39 -5.09
N LEU A 155 -15.80 12.99 -4.68
CA LEU A 155 -14.88 13.84 -3.92
C LEU A 155 -14.44 15.06 -4.73
N ILE A 156 -14.00 14.86 -5.98
CA ILE A 156 -13.58 15.96 -6.87
C ILE A 156 -14.74 16.91 -7.16
N TYR A 157 -15.92 16.35 -7.44
CA TYR A 157 -17.13 17.14 -7.64
C TYR A 157 -17.42 18.00 -6.41
N THR A 158 -17.37 17.40 -5.22
CA THR A 158 -17.58 18.11 -3.96
C THR A 158 -16.57 19.25 -3.77
N ILE A 159 -15.28 19.00 -4.03
CA ILE A 159 -14.22 20.02 -3.92
C ILE A 159 -14.48 21.19 -4.89
N LYS A 160 -14.87 20.90 -6.13
CA LYS A 160 -15.13 21.92 -7.16
C LYS A 160 -16.35 22.78 -6.83
N THR A 161 -17.45 22.17 -6.37
CA THR A 161 -18.73 22.87 -6.16
C THR A 161 -18.74 23.71 -4.88
N SER A 162 -17.99 23.35 -3.85
CA SER A 162 -18.17 23.94 -2.51
C SER A 162 -17.33 25.18 -2.19
N ASP A 163 -16.43 25.60 -3.10
CA ASP A 163 -15.44 26.69 -2.92
C ASP A 163 -14.85 26.75 -1.49
N ILE A 164 -14.40 25.59 -1.00
CA ILE A 164 -13.96 25.42 0.39
C ILE A 164 -12.78 26.35 0.70
N LEU A 165 -11.87 26.54 -0.27
CA LEU A 165 -10.68 27.35 -0.09
C LEU A 165 -10.98 28.85 0.00
N GLY A 166 -12.05 29.33 -0.66
CA GLY A 166 -12.51 30.72 -0.54
C GLY A 166 -13.09 31.03 0.84
N LYS A 167 -13.76 30.04 1.45
CA LYS A 167 -14.47 30.21 2.75
C LYS A 167 -13.57 30.17 3.98
N ILE A 168 -12.38 29.56 3.89
CA ILE A 168 -11.46 29.42 5.04
C ILE A 168 -10.62 30.69 5.23
N LYS A 169 -10.87 31.42 6.32
CA LYS A 169 -10.08 32.60 6.72
C LYS A 169 -8.73 32.27 7.35
N ASN A 170 -8.65 31.18 8.12
CA ASN A 170 -7.42 30.79 8.83
C ASN A 170 -6.39 30.18 7.86
N ILE A 171 -5.19 30.77 7.81
CA ILE A 171 -4.10 30.38 6.89
C ILE A 171 -3.67 28.92 7.08
N ASP A 172 -3.56 28.46 8.33
CA ASP A 172 -3.11 27.09 8.63
C ASP A 172 -4.14 26.07 8.18
N LYS A 173 -5.42 26.28 8.51
CA LYS A 173 -6.52 25.44 8.01
C LYS A 173 -6.60 25.45 6.49
N LYS A 174 -6.33 26.60 5.85
CA LYS A 174 -6.31 26.71 4.39
C LYS A 174 -5.17 25.89 3.78
N LYS A 175 -4.00 25.85 4.43
CA LYS A 175 -2.86 25.03 4.02
C LYS A 175 -3.16 23.54 4.17
N GLU A 176 -3.76 23.12 5.29
CA GLU A 176 -4.20 21.73 5.51
C GLU A 176 -5.20 21.29 4.43
N MET A 177 -6.23 22.09 4.19
CA MET A 177 -7.23 21.80 3.16
C MET A 177 -6.61 21.74 1.75
N ARG A 178 -5.64 22.60 1.42
CA ARG A 178 -4.90 22.52 0.15
C ARG A 178 -4.13 21.21 0.00
N LEU A 179 -3.54 20.71 1.09
CA LEU A 179 -2.87 19.40 1.09
C LEU A 179 -3.87 18.27 0.85
N GLU A 180 -5.03 18.29 1.52
CA GLU A 180 -6.11 17.31 1.31
C GLU A 180 -6.64 17.32 -0.13
N ILE A 181 -6.86 18.50 -0.71
CA ILE A 181 -7.26 18.64 -2.12
C ILE A 181 -6.18 18.11 -3.06
N SER A 182 -4.90 18.32 -2.74
CA SER A 182 -3.80 17.79 -3.54
C SER A 182 -3.75 16.27 -3.46
N LEU A 183 -3.89 15.70 -2.26
CA LEU A 183 -4.00 14.25 -2.07
C LEU A 183 -5.19 13.64 -2.82
N ALA A 184 -6.33 14.33 -2.90
CA ALA A 184 -7.48 13.91 -3.69
C ALA A 184 -7.15 13.87 -5.19
N ARG A 185 -6.38 14.83 -5.71
CA ARG A 185 -5.91 14.81 -7.11
C ARG A 185 -4.92 13.66 -7.36
N PHE A 186 -3.99 13.42 -6.45
CA PHE A 186 -3.08 12.28 -6.55
C PHE A 186 -3.80 10.94 -6.44
N ALA A 187 -4.94 10.87 -5.74
CA ALA A 187 -5.77 9.67 -5.71
C ALA A 187 -6.33 9.30 -7.09
N VAL A 188 -6.63 10.29 -7.95
CA VAL A 188 -7.02 10.02 -9.35
C VAL A 188 -5.89 9.36 -10.12
N VAL A 189 -4.67 9.88 -9.96
CA VAL A 189 -3.47 9.30 -10.59
C VAL A 189 -3.25 7.88 -10.07
N TYR A 190 -3.38 7.64 -8.76
CA TYR A 190 -3.34 6.30 -8.21
C TYR A 190 -4.39 5.38 -8.82
N CYS A 191 -5.64 5.85 -8.97
CA CYS A 191 -6.71 5.08 -9.63
C CYS A 191 -6.37 4.72 -11.09
N THR A 192 -5.64 5.56 -11.83
CA THR A 192 -5.18 5.21 -13.18
C THR A 192 -4.19 4.05 -13.17
N PHE A 193 -3.18 4.08 -12.28
CA PHE A 193 -2.25 2.96 -12.12
C PHE A 193 -2.95 1.69 -11.64
N PHE A 194 -3.91 1.82 -10.72
CA PHE A 194 -4.69 0.68 -10.25
C PHE A 194 -5.59 0.09 -11.35
N THR A 195 -6.12 0.93 -12.25
CA THR A 195 -6.86 0.45 -13.44
C THR A 195 -5.95 -0.36 -14.36
N ILE A 196 -4.73 0.13 -14.62
CA ILE A 196 -3.73 -0.59 -15.44
C ILE A 196 -3.41 -1.94 -14.79
N LEU A 197 -3.23 -1.99 -13.47
CA LEU A 197 -2.98 -3.23 -12.74
C LEU A 197 -4.12 -4.25 -12.97
N VAL A 198 -5.39 -3.85 -12.79
CA VAL A 198 -6.54 -4.73 -13.01
C VAL A 198 -6.61 -5.22 -14.45
N CYS A 199 -6.32 -4.37 -15.44
CA CYS A 199 -6.25 -4.80 -16.85
C CYS A 199 -5.20 -5.90 -17.07
N VAL A 200 -4.04 -5.79 -16.43
CA VAL A 200 -2.98 -6.80 -16.50
C VAL A 200 -3.42 -8.10 -15.83
N GLU A 201 -4.08 -8.03 -14.68
CA GLU A 201 -4.62 -9.22 -14.00
C GLU A 201 -5.67 -9.95 -14.86
N ILE A 202 -6.57 -9.20 -15.53
CA ILE A 202 -7.52 -9.76 -16.50
C ILE A 202 -6.78 -10.44 -17.66
N ALA A 203 -5.70 -9.83 -18.17
CA ALA A 203 -4.89 -10.42 -19.23
C ALA A 203 -4.21 -11.73 -18.79
N ILE A 204 -3.79 -11.85 -17.51
CA ILE A 204 -3.29 -13.10 -16.93
C ILE A 204 -4.36 -14.18 -17.01
N ILE A 205 -5.58 -13.90 -16.55
CA ILE A 205 -6.69 -14.88 -16.56
C ILE A 205 -7.01 -15.33 -17.98
N ILE A 206 -7.12 -14.39 -18.94
CA ILE A 206 -7.39 -14.72 -20.34
C ILE A 206 -6.27 -15.59 -20.92
N SER A 207 -5.02 -15.28 -20.62
CA SER A 207 -3.87 -16.04 -21.11
C SER A 207 -3.80 -17.44 -20.49
N MET A 208 -4.14 -17.60 -19.21
CA MET A 208 -4.27 -18.90 -18.54
C MET A 208 -5.34 -19.76 -19.21
N LYS A 209 -6.51 -19.18 -19.53
CA LYS A 209 -7.60 -19.90 -20.19
C LYS A 209 -7.23 -20.40 -21.59
N ASN A 210 -6.37 -19.66 -22.28
CA ASN A 210 -5.92 -20.00 -23.64
C ASN A 210 -4.60 -20.80 -23.65
N GLU A 211 -4.09 -21.24 -22.48
CA GLU A 211 -2.83 -21.98 -22.34
C GLU A 211 -1.62 -21.28 -23.00
N ALA A 212 -1.66 -19.94 -23.08
CA ALA A 212 -0.65 -19.13 -23.75
C ALA A 212 0.54 -18.85 -22.80
N TYR A 213 1.27 -19.89 -22.40
CA TYR A 213 2.32 -19.81 -21.37
C TYR A 213 3.35 -18.71 -21.62
N TYR A 214 3.88 -18.60 -22.84
CA TYR A 214 4.83 -17.53 -23.21
C TYR A 214 4.28 -16.11 -23.01
N VAL A 215 2.97 -15.94 -23.22
CA VAL A 215 2.30 -14.66 -23.00
C VAL A 215 2.15 -14.39 -21.51
N ILE A 216 1.77 -15.41 -20.73
CA ILE A 216 1.65 -15.33 -19.26
C ILE A 216 2.97 -14.87 -18.63
N GLU A 217 4.10 -15.43 -19.07
CA GLU A 217 5.44 -15.10 -18.58
C GLU A 217 5.81 -13.62 -18.75
N ASN A 218 5.54 -13.07 -19.94
CA ASN A 218 5.77 -11.66 -20.23
C ASN A 218 4.82 -10.73 -19.45
N ILE A 219 3.57 -11.16 -19.27
CA ILE A 219 2.59 -10.43 -18.48
C ILE A 219 3.00 -10.41 -17.01
N PHE A 220 3.53 -11.51 -16.44
CA PHE A 220 4.00 -11.54 -15.06
C PHE A 220 5.14 -10.56 -14.79
N THR A 221 6.07 -10.41 -15.73
CA THR A 221 7.16 -9.43 -15.63
C THR A 221 6.59 -8.00 -15.60
N SER A 222 5.64 -7.71 -16.48
CA SER A 222 4.95 -6.41 -16.55
C SER A 222 4.13 -6.14 -15.28
N TYR A 223 3.44 -7.17 -14.77
CA TYR A 223 2.67 -7.12 -13.54
C TYR A 223 3.55 -6.75 -12.34
N ALA A 224 4.71 -7.38 -12.19
CA ALA A 224 5.64 -7.10 -11.10
C ALA A 224 6.11 -5.64 -11.10
N PHE A 225 6.39 -5.08 -12.28
CA PHE A 225 6.77 -3.67 -12.43
C PHE A 225 5.62 -2.73 -12.04
N ILE A 226 4.42 -2.95 -12.58
CA ILE A 226 3.24 -2.10 -12.32
C ILE A 226 2.86 -2.16 -10.84
N GLN A 227 2.88 -3.35 -10.23
CA GLN A 227 2.62 -3.54 -8.82
C GLN A 227 3.62 -2.75 -7.95
N SER A 228 4.91 -2.77 -8.28
CA SER A 228 5.91 -1.96 -7.58
C SER A 228 5.61 -0.46 -7.70
N VAL A 229 5.22 0.03 -8.88
CA VAL A 229 4.81 1.43 -9.05
C VAL A 229 3.63 1.76 -8.13
N VAL A 230 2.61 0.91 -8.07
CA VAL A 230 1.42 1.11 -7.22
C VAL A 230 1.78 1.14 -5.73
N ILE A 231 2.62 0.22 -5.26
CA ILE A 231 3.04 0.14 -3.85
C ILE A 231 3.85 1.39 -3.45
N PHE A 232 4.81 1.78 -4.28
CA PHE A 232 5.69 2.92 -3.99
C PHE A 232 5.03 4.28 -4.27
N PHE A 233 3.93 4.33 -5.02
CA PHE A 233 3.24 5.59 -5.33
C PHE A 233 2.87 6.39 -4.09
N THR A 234 2.34 5.72 -3.06
CA THR A 234 1.88 6.37 -1.82
C THR A 234 3.01 7.05 -1.03
N PRO A 235 4.11 6.36 -0.66
CA PRO A 235 5.21 7.00 0.05
C PRO A 235 5.85 8.13 -0.77
N TYR A 236 6.03 7.96 -2.10
CA TYR A 236 6.55 9.04 -2.94
C TYR A 236 5.63 10.25 -3.01
N THR A 237 4.31 10.03 -3.12
CA THR A 237 3.31 11.10 -3.08
C THR A 237 3.37 11.87 -1.76
N LEU A 238 3.53 11.18 -0.62
CA LEU A 238 3.65 11.81 0.69
C LEU A 238 4.93 12.64 0.82
N LEU A 239 6.07 12.14 0.33
CA LEU A 239 7.34 12.87 0.29
C LEU A 239 7.26 14.12 -0.60
N TYR A 240 6.56 14.02 -1.72
CA TYR A 240 6.33 15.11 -2.65
C TYR A 240 5.44 16.19 -2.03
N LEU A 241 4.30 15.82 -1.43
CA LEU A 241 3.30 16.77 -0.93
C LEU A 241 3.64 17.38 0.43
N SER A 242 4.14 16.57 1.37
CA SER A 242 4.31 17.02 2.76
C SER A 242 5.74 17.45 3.04
N SER A 243 5.91 18.73 3.36
CA SER A 243 7.19 19.27 3.82
C SER A 243 7.70 18.57 5.07
N ASP A 244 6.80 18.12 5.94
CA ASP A 244 7.16 17.53 7.22
C ASP A 244 7.66 16.09 7.05
N PHE A 245 7.00 15.31 6.18
CA PHE A 245 7.50 13.99 5.78
C PHE A 245 8.85 14.10 5.09
N ARG A 246 9.00 15.05 4.16
CA ARG A 246 10.27 15.27 3.46
C ARG A 246 11.41 15.61 4.40
N LYS A 247 11.18 16.48 5.39
CA LYS A 247 12.17 16.82 6.43
C LYS A 247 12.57 15.59 7.25
N LYS A 248 11.58 14.81 7.71
CA LYS A 248 11.85 13.58 8.47
C LYS A 248 12.65 12.57 7.66
N PHE A 249 12.32 12.39 6.38
CA PHE A 249 13.02 11.50 5.47
C PHE A 249 14.45 11.95 5.16
N LEU A 250 14.67 13.23 4.83
CA LEU A 250 16.02 13.78 4.61
C LEU A 250 16.88 13.71 5.87
N PHE A 251 16.27 13.91 7.04
CA PHE A 251 16.95 13.72 8.32
C PHE A 251 17.33 12.25 8.53
N PHE A 252 16.42 11.31 8.25
CA PHE A 252 16.65 9.87 8.35
C PHE A 252 17.80 9.38 7.44
N ILE A 253 17.90 9.89 6.21
CA ILE A 253 18.99 9.55 5.27
C ILE A 253 20.32 10.26 5.61
N GLY A 254 20.32 11.17 6.58
CA GLY A 254 21.52 11.95 6.95
C GLY A 254 21.80 13.14 6.01
N CYS A 255 20.94 13.41 5.03
CA CYS A 255 21.01 14.55 4.12
C CYS A 255 20.43 15.84 4.72
N SER A 256 20.48 16.02 6.03
CA SER A 256 19.91 17.19 6.72
C SER A 256 20.49 18.52 6.22
N LYS A 257 21.76 18.52 5.77
CA LYS A 257 22.46 19.68 5.22
C LYS A 257 21.88 20.19 3.89
N LEU A 258 21.29 19.32 3.06
CA LEU A 258 20.74 19.73 1.75
C LEU A 258 19.53 20.67 1.87
N TYR A 259 18.84 20.65 3.01
CA TYR A 259 17.71 21.57 3.24
C TYR A 259 18.16 22.99 3.59
N TYR A 260 19.38 23.16 4.13
CA TYR A 260 19.92 24.47 4.49
C TYR A 260 20.46 25.26 3.28
N LEU A 261 20.73 24.59 2.16
CA LEU A 261 21.26 25.23 0.95
C LEU A 261 20.24 26.12 0.20
N GLY A 262 18.94 25.98 0.46
CA GLY A 262 17.90 26.71 -0.28
C GLY A 262 17.16 27.81 0.48
N ASN A 263 17.37 27.99 1.80
CA ASN A 263 16.57 28.94 2.57
C ASN A 263 17.27 29.44 3.84
N LYS A 264 18.20 30.40 3.70
CA LYS A 264 18.94 31.02 4.82
C LYS A 264 18.03 31.76 5.82
N ASN A 265 16.76 32.02 5.50
CA ASN A 265 15.86 32.87 6.30
C ASN A 265 14.74 32.11 7.05
N LYS A 266 14.78 30.78 7.13
CA LYS A 266 13.82 29.98 7.92
C LYS A 266 14.52 29.13 8.96
N THR A 267 15.10 29.80 9.95
CA THR A 267 15.60 29.18 11.17
C THR A 267 14.45 28.85 12.13
N SER A 268 14.62 27.74 12.86
CA SER A 268 13.75 27.18 13.90
C SER A 268 12.56 26.32 13.44
N VAL A 269 12.87 25.14 12.89
CA VAL A 269 12.09 23.96 13.36
C VAL A 269 12.47 23.81 14.82
N LYS A 270 11.54 24.06 15.75
CA LYS A 270 11.69 23.65 17.15
C LYS A 270 11.96 22.15 17.14
N THR A 271 13.23 21.77 17.24
CA THR A 271 13.59 20.46 17.74
C THR A 271 12.87 20.34 19.06
N ILE A 272 11.97 19.35 19.16
CA ILE A 272 11.67 18.79 20.47
C ILE A 272 13.02 18.22 20.91
N GLN A 273 13.81 19.04 21.62
CA GLN A 273 14.81 18.51 22.52
C GLN A 273 13.99 17.69 23.51
N THR A 274 13.86 16.39 23.25
CA THR A 274 13.77 15.44 24.35
C THR A 274 15.01 15.73 25.16
N SER A 275 14.85 16.51 26.24
CA SER A 275 15.96 16.80 27.12
C SER A 275 16.57 15.46 27.47
N THR A 276 17.88 15.34 27.29
CA THR A 276 18.64 14.19 27.78
C THR A 276 18.31 13.92 29.26
N ASN A 277 17.84 14.94 29.99
CA ASN A 277 17.30 14.86 31.34
C ASN A 277 15.96 14.12 31.49
N ALA A 278 15.08 14.05 30.48
CA ALA A 278 13.82 13.30 30.55
C ALA A 278 14.04 11.77 30.40
N LEU A 279 15.00 11.38 29.56
CA LEU A 279 15.41 9.99 29.38
C LEU A 279 16.27 9.53 30.57
N ARG A 280 17.14 10.40 31.11
CA ARG A 280 17.90 10.14 32.35
C ARG A 280 17.00 10.02 33.57
N ARG A 281 15.97 10.89 33.73
CA ARG A 281 14.97 10.78 34.83
C ARG A 281 14.17 9.48 34.78
N LYS A 282 13.82 8.96 33.60
CA LYS A 282 13.15 7.66 33.47
C LYS A 282 14.06 6.49 33.85
N ILE A 283 15.36 6.59 33.61
CA ILE A 283 16.34 5.56 33.96
C ILE A 283 16.70 5.60 35.46
N THR A 284 16.77 6.77 36.09
CA THR A 284 16.96 6.86 37.55
C THR A 284 15.72 6.47 38.35
N PHE A 285 14.51 6.63 37.80
CA PHE A 285 13.27 6.15 38.46
C PHE A 285 13.06 4.63 38.36
N LEU A 286 13.83 3.94 37.51
CA LEU A 286 13.82 2.47 37.38
C LEU A 286 14.98 1.80 38.17
N LYS A 287 15.82 2.60 38.83
CA LYS A 287 16.98 2.13 39.62
C LYS A 287 16.83 2.38 41.13
N ASN A 288 15.74 3.01 41.56
CA ASN A 288 15.30 3.16 42.94
C ASN A 288 13.95 2.46 43.10
#